data_AF-A0A1F8GY51-F1
#
_entry.id   AF-A0A1F8GY51-F1
#
_cell.length_a   1.000
_cell.length_b   1.000
_cell.length_c   1.000
_cell.angle_alpha   90.00
_cell.angle_beta   90.00
_cell.angle_gamma   90.00
#
_symmetry.space_group_name_H-M   'P 1'
#
loop_
_entity.id
_entity.type
_entity.pdbx_description
1 polymer ?
#
loop_
_entity_poly.entity_id
_entity_poly.type
_entity_poly.pdbx_seq_one_letter_code
_entity_poly.pdbx_strand_id
1 'polypeptide(L)'
;MKPFFTIVLIALVIYVGSYSIFRSAHIETYSKDHTRYVIYPAEDYIYKMFRPLAYVDERFTNTKSHIGPHDTAAATDFQENGVLEHDQEGMKPGVWYLIYQNSAGSSDTIELSGVPSSFFIGDRVTITGTKQNDRVTISRITKQQ
;
A
#
# COMPACT_ATOMS: atom_id res chain seq x y z
N MET A 1 -18.48 46.38 -15.20
CA MET A 1 -18.91 45.25 -14.33
C MET A 1 -19.19 43.96 -15.08
N LYS A 2 -19.81 43.98 -16.28
CA LYS A 2 -20.05 42.76 -17.09
C LYS A 2 -18.81 41.89 -17.37
N PRO A 3 -17.64 42.42 -17.78
CA PRO A 3 -16.51 41.56 -18.14
C PRO A 3 -15.91 40.84 -16.92
N PHE A 4 -15.93 41.48 -15.75
CA PHE A 4 -15.42 40.88 -14.51
C PHE A 4 -16.25 39.65 -14.12
N PHE A 5 -17.58 39.77 -14.15
CA PHE A 5 -18.47 38.64 -13.85
C PHE A 5 -18.24 37.47 -14.81
N THR A 6 -18.10 37.75 -16.11
CA THR A 6 -17.80 36.73 -17.11
C THR A 6 -16.48 36.02 -16.81
N ILE A 7 -15.42 36.77 -16.46
CA ILE A 7 -14.12 36.18 -16.11
C ILE A 7 -14.23 35.28 -14.88
N VAL A 8 -14.91 35.74 -13.82
CA VAL A 8 -15.12 34.95 -12.60
C VAL A 8 -15.90 33.67 -12.90
N LEU A 9 -16.95 33.75 -13.73
CA LEU A 9 -17.73 32.60 -14.12
C LEU A 9 -16.89 31.59 -14.92
N ILE A 10 -16.10 32.06 -15.88
CA ILE A 10 -15.19 31.21 -16.66
C ILE A 10 -14.18 30.52 -15.73
N ALA A 11 -13.57 31.25 -14.79
CA ALA A 11 -12.62 30.69 -13.83
C ALA A 11 -13.27 29.61 -12.95
N LEU A 12 -14.51 29.83 -12.50
CA LEU A 12 -15.26 28.85 -11.71
C LEU A 12 -15.54 27.57 -12.51
N VAL A 13 -15.96 27.71 -13.78
CA VAL A 13 -16.20 26.57 -14.67
C VAL A 13 -14.93 25.75 -14.89
N ILE A 14 -13.80 26.43 -15.13
CA ILE A 14 -12.50 25.77 -15.28
C ILE A 14 -12.14 25.03 -13.98
N TYR A 15 -12.27 25.67 -12.83
CA TYR A 15 -11.94 25.08 -11.53
C TYR A 15 -12.75 23.80 -11.23
N VAL A 16 -14.06 23.84 -11.45
CA VAL A 16 -14.94 22.66 -11.27
C VAL A 16 -14.66 21.57 -12.31
N GLY A 17 -14.40 21.96 -13.55
CA GLY A 17 -14.05 21.04 -14.64
C GLY A 17 -12.75 20.30 -14.37
N SER A 18 -11.70 21.01 -13.96
CA SER A 18 -10.41 20.42 -13.59
C SER A 18 -10.54 19.43 -12.44
N TYR A 19 -11.33 19.75 -11.42
CA TYR A 19 -11.61 18.83 -10.31
C TYR A 19 -12.33 17.55 -10.79
N SER A 20 -13.31 17.68 -11.68
CA SER A 20 -14.07 16.53 -12.20
C SER A 20 -13.19 15.54 -12.98
N ILE A 21 -12.26 16.06 -13.78
CA ILE A 21 -11.28 15.25 -14.51
C ILE A 21 -10.31 14.59 -13.51
N PHE A 22 -9.77 15.37 -12.58
CA PHE A 22 -8.86 14.87 -11.55
C PHE A 22 -9.48 13.72 -10.75
N ARG A 23 -10.70 13.92 -10.25
CA ARG A 23 -11.49 12.92 -9.52
C ARG A 23 -11.64 11.62 -10.31
N SER A 24 -11.99 11.70 -11.60
CA SER A 24 -12.21 10.51 -12.41
C SER A 24 -10.94 9.69 -12.61
N ALA A 25 -9.78 10.34 -12.65
CA ALA A 25 -8.48 9.69 -12.80
C ALA A 25 -7.91 9.12 -11.49
N HIS A 26 -8.39 9.57 -10.33
CA HIS A 26 -7.82 9.22 -9.02
C HIS A 26 -8.85 8.62 -8.05
N ILE A 27 -9.99 8.13 -8.55
CA ILE A 27 -10.91 7.38 -7.71
C ILE A 27 -10.37 5.96 -7.51
N GLU A 28 -10.27 5.56 -6.26
CA GLU A 28 -10.01 4.19 -5.85
C GLU A 28 -11.12 3.72 -4.91
N THR A 29 -11.41 2.42 -4.92
CA THR A 29 -12.33 1.82 -3.94
C THR A 29 -11.50 1.13 -2.88
N TYR A 30 -11.66 1.55 -1.62
CA TYR A 30 -10.91 0.96 -0.53
C TYR A 30 -11.47 -0.43 -0.20
N SER A 31 -10.62 -1.46 -0.24
CA SER A 31 -11.02 -2.86 -0.12
C SER A 31 -11.62 -3.20 1.26
N LYS A 32 -11.27 -2.45 2.30
CA LYS A 32 -11.70 -2.71 3.68
C LYS A 32 -13.13 -2.26 3.97
N ASP A 33 -13.58 -1.13 3.42
CA ASP A 33 -14.89 -0.54 3.70
C ASP A 33 -15.77 -0.38 2.45
N HIS A 34 -15.29 -0.82 1.29
CA HIS A 34 -15.93 -0.69 -0.02
C HIS A 34 -16.35 0.75 -0.39
N THR A 35 -15.74 1.75 0.25
CA THR A 35 -16.04 3.15 0.00
C THR A 35 -15.12 3.69 -1.09
N ARG A 36 -15.63 4.59 -1.92
CA ARG A 36 -14.82 5.28 -2.94
C ARG A 36 -14.09 6.46 -2.32
N TYR A 37 -12.82 6.58 -2.65
CA TYR A 37 -11.96 7.67 -2.24
C TYR A 37 -11.32 8.31 -3.45
N VAL A 38 -11.25 9.65 -3.44
CA VAL A 38 -10.36 10.39 -4.34
C VAL A 38 -8.99 10.44 -3.69
N ILE A 39 -8.01 9.87 -4.37
CA ILE A 39 -6.62 9.79 -3.93
C ILE A 39 -5.87 11.03 -4.40
N TYR A 40 -5.45 11.85 -3.45
CA TYR A 40 -4.56 12.96 -3.73
C TYR A 40 -3.12 12.46 -3.63
N PRO A 41 -2.21 12.95 -4.49
CA PRO A 41 -0.80 12.60 -4.36
C PRO A 41 -0.25 13.15 -3.04
N ALA A 42 0.93 12.66 -2.62
CA ALA A 42 1.50 12.96 -1.31
C ALA A 42 1.75 14.45 -1.09
N GLU A 43 1.87 15.23 -2.17
CA GLU A 43 2.01 16.67 -2.10
C GLU A 43 0.67 17.36 -1.74
N ASP A 44 0.63 17.92 -0.53
CA ASP A 44 -0.53 18.56 0.09
C ASP A 44 -1.15 19.75 -0.69
N TYR A 45 -0.46 20.31 -1.69
CA TYR A 45 -0.97 21.49 -2.42
C TYR A 45 -2.19 21.17 -3.28
N ILE A 46 -2.25 20.00 -3.93
CA ILE A 46 -3.40 19.62 -4.78
C ILE A 46 -4.62 19.37 -3.89
N TYR A 47 -4.42 18.70 -2.76
CA TYR A 47 -5.46 18.50 -1.76
C TYR A 47 -6.04 19.83 -1.29
N LYS A 48 -5.19 20.77 -0.88
CA LYS A 48 -5.62 22.12 -0.45
C LYS A 48 -6.36 22.88 -1.55
N MET A 49 -5.90 22.80 -2.79
CA MET A 49 -6.52 23.47 -3.93
C MET A 49 -7.94 22.97 -4.20
N PHE A 50 -8.19 21.67 -4.09
CA PHE A 50 -9.51 21.07 -4.37
C PHE A 50 -10.37 20.82 -3.12
N ARG A 51 -9.84 21.06 -1.92
CA ARG A 51 -10.53 20.81 -0.65
C ARG A 51 -11.96 21.38 -0.58
N PRO A 52 -12.25 22.62 -1.04
CA PRO A 52 -13.62 23.12 -1.03
C PRO A 52 -14.58 22.27 -1.87
N LEU A 53 -14.15 21.84 -3.06
CA LEU A 53 -14.96 20.99 -3.93
C LEU A 53 -15.06 19.56 -3.40
N ALA A 54 -14.00 19.05 -2.77
CA ALA A 54 -14.00 17.74 -2.15
C ALA A 54 -15.07 17.61 -1.06
N TYR A 55 -15.25 18.62 -0.20
CA TYR A 55 -16.32 18.61 0.81
C TYR A 55 -17.71 18.64 0.20
N VAL A 56 -17.88 19.37 -0.90
CA VAL A 56 -19.14 19.43 -1.62
C VAL A 56 -19.43 18.06 -2.26
N ASP A 57 -18.45 17.48 -2.96
CA ASP A 57 -18.58 16.16 -3.59
C ASP A 57 -18.86 15.06 -2.57
N GLU A 58 -18.15 15.05 -1.44
CA GLU A 58 -18.37 14.07 -0.36
C GLU A 58 -19.82 14.11 0.13
N ARG A 59 -20.40 15.30 0.27
CA ARG A 59 -21.79 15.46 0.71
C ARG A 59 -22.81 14.96 -0.32
N PHE A 60 -22.50 15.07 -1.61
CA PHE A 60 -23.42 14.67 -2.69
C PHE A 60 -23.26 13.22 -3.14
N THR A 61 -22.04 12.69 -3.15
CA THR A 61 -21.72 11.38 -3.75
C THR A 61 -21.25 10.34 -2.74
N ASN A 62 -21.08 10.73 -1.47
CA ASN A 62 -20.50 9.91 -0.40
C ASN A 62 -19.07 9.41 -0.75
N THR A 63 -18.40 10.09 -1.69
CA THR A 63 -17.01 9.81 -2.07
C THR A 63 -16.11 10.58 -1.11
N LYS A 64 -15.25 9.86 -0.40
CA LYS A 64 -14.33 10.46 0.57
C LYS A 64 -13.05 10.93 -0.13
N SER A 65 -12.19 11.62 0.59
CA SER A 65 -10.89 12.09 0.10
C SER A 65 -9.76 11.58 0.98
N HIS A 66 -8.64 11.15 0.39
CA HIS A 66 -7.47 10.67 1.11
C HIS A 66 -6.17 11.22 0.49
N ILE A 67 -5.17 11.52 1.30
CA ILE A 67 -3.85 11.95 0.84
C ILE A 67 -2.93 10.73 0.85
N GLY A 68 -2.29 10.46 -0.28
CA GLY A 68 -1.52 9.26 -0.52
C GLY A 68 -2.38 8.06 -0.91
N PRO A 69 -1.80 7.05 -1.57
CA PRO A 69 -2.50 5.82 -1.92
C PRO A 69 -2.97 5.11 -0.64
N HIS A 70 -4.12 4.44 -0.72
CA HIS A 70 -4.51 3.53 0.34
C HIS A 70 -3.52 2.35 0.40
N ASP A 71 -3.09 1.97 1.59
CA ASP A 71 -2.41 0.69 1.85
C ASP A 71 -3.40 -0.45 1.54
N THR A 72 -3.52 -0.79 0.25
CA THR A 72 -4.50 -1.74 -0.30
C THR A 72 -3.96 -3.15 -0.46
N ALA A 73 -2.70 -3.44 -0.08
CA ALA A 73 -2.33 -4.83 0.07
C ALA A 73 -3.18 -5.43 1.19
N ALA A 74 -4.24 -6.14 0.79
CA ALA A 74 -4.85 -7.09 1.68
C ALA A 74 -3.73 -8.01 2.18
N ALA A 75 -3.71 -8.27 3.48
CA ALA A 75 -2.91 -9.33 4.03
C ALA A 75 -3.21 -10.61 3.24
N THR A 76 -2.29 -11.03 2.37
CA THR A 76 -2.45 -12.27 1.62
C THR A 76 -1.77 -13.37 2.43
N ASP A 77 -2.52 -14.43 2.69
CA ASP A 77 -1.91 -15.65 3.19
C ASP A 77 -0.86 -16.10 2.16
N PHE A 78 0.36 -16.27 2.62
CA PHE A 78 1.45 -16.80 1.81
C PHE A 78 2.00 -18.06 2.49
N GLN A 79 2.36 -19.03 1.66
CA GLN A 79 3.06 -20.23 2.07
C GLN A 79 4.25 -20.39 1.15
N GLU A 80 5.44 -20.16 1.68
CA GLU A 80 6.68 -20.17 0.90
C GLU A 80 7.66 -21.18 1.48
N ASN A 81 8.34 -21.89 0.59
CA ASN A 81 9.41 -22.82 0.94
C ASN A 81 10.75 -22.11 0.77
N GLY A 82 11.62 -22.22 1.78
CA GLY A 82 12.92 -21.59 1.72
C GLY A 82 13.94 -22.26 2.63
N VAL A 83 15.11 -21.63 2.71
CA VAL A 83 16.22 -22.03 3.56
C VAL A 83 16.44 -20.95 4.60
N LEU A 84 16.62 -21.37 5.85
CA LEU A 84 16.99 -20.46 6.93
C LEU A 84 18.48 -20.11 6.86
N GLU A 85 18.78 -18.82 6.88
CA GLU A 85 20.13 -18.30 7.04
C GLU A 85 20.22 -17.39 8.26
N HIS A 86 21.41 -17.33 8.85
CA HIS A 86 21.73 -16.49 10.00
C HIS A 86 23.13 -15.89 9.74
N ASP A 87 23.29 -14.59 9.99
CA ASP A 87 24.56 -13.87 9.82
C ASP A 87 25.16 -13.90 8.39
N GLN A 88 24.35 -13.68 7.35
CA GLN A 88 24.87 -13.56 5.98
C GLN A 88 25.68 -12.26 5.81
N GLU A 89 26.66 -12.26 4.89
CA GLU A 89 27.48 -11.09 4.58
C GLU A 89 26.61 -9.93 4.06
N GLY A 90 26.62 -8.80 4.77
CA GLY A 90 25.76 -7.65 4.48
C GLY A 90 24.41 -7.63 5.23
N MET A 91 24.12 -8.65 6.04
CA MET A 91 22.93 -8.71 6.90
C MET A 91 23.24 -8.35 8.36
N LYS A 92 22.19 -8.08 9.16
CA LYS A 92 22.37 -7.72 10.57
C LYS A 92 22.76 -8.97 11.38
N PRO A 93 23.79 -8.88 12.23
CA PRO A 93 24.19 -10.01 13.07
C PRO A 93 23.11 -10.32 14.11
N GLY A 94 22.90 -11.61 14.37
CA GLY A 94 21.92 -12.11 15.34
C GLY A 94 20.47 -12.13 14.85
N VAL A 95 20.26 -11.97 13.53
CA VAL A 95 18.94 -11.94 12.91
C VAL A 95 18.81 -13.11 11.94
N TRP A 96 17.65 -13.77 11.98
CA TRP A 96 17.33 -14.87 11.07
C TRP A 96 16.69 -14.35 9.80
N TYR A 97 17.05 -14.96 8.68
CA TYR A 97 16.52 -14.61 7.37
C TYR A 97 15.97 -15.86 6.69
N LEU A 98 14.84 -15.71 6.00
CA LEU A 98 14.37 -16.70 5.04
C LEU A 98 14.79 -16.26 3.65
N ILE A 99 15.54 -17.11 2.96
CA ILE A 99 15.77 -16.97 1.52
C ILE A 99 14.83 -17.93 0.79
N TYR A 100 14.03 -17.39 -0.11
CA TYR A 100 13.07 -18.17 -0.89
C TYR A 100 13.03 -17.69 -2.36
N GLN A 101 12.57 -18.56 -3.25
CA GLN A 101 12.28 -18.16 -4.63
C GLN A 101 10.81 -17.78 -4.73
N ASN A 102 10.55 -16.56 -5.18
CA ASN A 102 9.19 -16.11 -5.43
C ASN A 102 8.61 -16.76 -6.70
N SER A 103 7.32 -16.55 -6.94
CA SER A 103 6.60 -17.07 -8.13
C SER A 103 7.16 -16.58 -9.48
N ALA A 104 7.97 -15.51 -9.49
CA ALA A 104 8.68 -15.03 -10.67
C ALA A 104 10.05 -15.70 -10.87
N GLY A 105 10.44 -16.63 -10.01
CA GLY A 105 11.73 -17.33 -10.06
C GLY A 105 12.91 -16.49 -9.56
N SER A 106 12.64 -15.35 -8.91
CA SER A 106 13.68 -14.51 -8.30
C SER A 106 13.84 -14.85 -6.83
N SER A 107 15.08 -14.79 -6.32
CA SER A 107 15.36 -14.97 -4.90
C SER A 107 15.00 -13.69 -4.14
N ASP A 108 14.22 -13.84 -3.08
CA ASP A 108 13.83 -12.77 -2.16
C ASP A 108 14.20 -13.16 -0.72
N THR A 109 14.35 -12.17 0.16
CA THR A 109 14.78 -12.37 1.55
C THR A 109 13.84 -11.68 2.53
N ILE A 110 13.43 -12.40 3.58
CA ILE A 110 12.57 -11.87 4.65
C ILE A 110 13.30 -11.96 5.99
N GLU A 111 13.34 -10.84 6.72
CA GLU A 111 13.79 -10.79 8.11
C GLU A 111 12.78 -11.50 9.03
N LEU A 112 13.22 -12.49 9.80
CA LEU A 112 12.38 -13.28 10.69
C LEU A 112 12.57 -12.84 12.13
N SER A 113 11.47 -12.69 12.87
CA SER A 113 11.49 -12.47 14.32
C SER A 113 10.92 -13.69 15.05
N GLY A 114 11.55 -14.07 16.18
CA GLY A 114 11.06 -15.16 17.03
C GLY A 114 11.27 -16.57 16.48
N VAL A 115 12.30 -16.81 15.67
CA VAL A 115 12.64 -18.16 15.20
C VAL A 115 12.98 -19.06 16.41
N PRO A 116 12.32 -20.21 16.58
CA PRO A 116 12.60 -21.10 17.70
C PRO A 116 14.05 -21.61 17.67
N SER A 117 14.66 -21.79 18.84
CA SER A 117 16.05 -22.26 18.98
C SER A 117 16.30 -23.68 18.44
N SER A 118 15.25 -24.42 18.08
CA SER A 118 15.34 -25.73 17.45
C SER A 118 15.65 -25.69 15.95
N PHE A 119 15.67 -24.51 15.33
CA PHE A 119 16.00 -24.32 13.92
C PHE A 119 17.48 -23.97 13.76
N PHE A 120 18.09 -24.50 12.71
CA PHE A 120 19.51 -24.31 12.39
C PHE A 120 19.68 -23.71 10.99
N ILE A 121 20.83 -23.09 10.76
CA ILE A 121 21.23 -22.60 9.43
C ILE A 121 21.20 -23.77 8.44
N GLY A 122 20.61 -23.55 7.27
CA GLY A 122 20.48 -24.56 6.23
C GLY A 122 19.25 -25.46 6.35
N ASP A 123 18.47 -25.34 7.44
CA ASP A 123 17.21 -26.06 7.55
C ASP A 123 16.24 -25.60 6.44
N ARG A 124 15.66 -26.59 5.75
CA ARG A 124 14.55 -26.36 4.83
C ARG A 124 13.28 -26.16 5.64
N VAL A 125 12.60 -25.04 5.42
CA VAL A 125 11.40 -24.69 6.15
C VAL A 125 10.29 -24.25 5.21
N THR A 126 9.06 -24.51 5.65
CA THR A 126 7.86 -23.90 5.09
C THR A 126 7.38 -22.84 6.07
N ILE A 127 7.26 -21.61 5.58
CA ILE A 127 6.74 -20.49 6.35
C ILE A 127 5.32 -20.21 5.88
N THR A 128 4.42 -20.06 6.85
CA THR A 128 3.03 -19.64 6.63
C THR A 128 2.79 -18.35 7.37
N GLY A 129 2.22 -17.36 6.71
CA GLY A 129 1.93 -16.08 7.32
C GLY A 129 1.09 -15.20 6.41
N THR A 130 1.04 -13.92 6.76
CA THR A 130 0.37 -12.90 5.95
C THR A 130 1.39 -11.90 5.44
N LYS A 131 1.37 -11.61 4.13
CA LYS A 131 2.14 -10.53 3.52
C LYS A 131 1.22 -9.33 3.33
N GLN A 132 1.64 -8.18 3.84
CA GLN A 132 0.96 -6.90 3.67
C GLN A 132 1.99 -5.87 3.25
N ASN A 133 1.92 -5.42 1.99
CA ASN A 133 2.96 -4.59 1.36
C ASN A 133 4.34 -5.28 1.47
N ASP A 134 5.36 -4.55 1.91
CA ASP A 134 6.73 -5.03 2.14
C ASP A 134 6.92 -5.66 3.53
N ARG A 135 5.84 -5.86 4.29
CA ARG A 135 5.88 -6.50 5.60
C ARG A 135 5.31 -7.90 5.56
N VAL A 136 6.06 -8.80 6.17
CA VAL A 136 5.67 -10.20 6.31
C VAL A 136 5.46 -10.49 7.80
N THR A 137 4.25 -10.93 8.15
CA THR A 137 3.93 -11.41 9.49
C THR A 137 3.88 -12.92 9.45
N ILE A 138 4.79 -13.56 10.17
CA ILE A 138 4.90 -15.02 10.19
C ILE A 138 3.95 -15.56 11.25
N SER A 139 3.09 -16.49 10.86
CA SER A 139 2.19 -17.18 11.79
C SER A 139 2.72 -18.56 12.22
N ARG A 140 3.48 -19.22 11.33
CA ARG A 140 4.05 -20.55 11.56
C ARG A 140 5.30 -20.78 10.72
N ILE A 141 6.26 -21.47 11.32
CA ILE A 141 7.45 -22.01 10.63
C ILE A 141 7.46 -23.52 10.88
N THR A 142 7.53 -24.32 9.81
CA THR A 142 7.55 -25.79 9.88
C THR A 142 8.81 -26.32 9.23
N LYS A 143 9.58 -27.15 9.94
CA LYS A 143 10.75 -27.82 9.38
C LYS A 143 10.32 -28.92 8.41
N GLN A 144 10.93 -28.97 7.23
CA GLN A 144 10.76 -30.07 6.28
C GLN A 144 11.67 -31.23 6.69
N GLN A 145 11.12 -32.45 6.71
CA GLN A 145 11.86 -33.69 6.99
C GLN A 145 12.51 -34.25 5.74
#